data_AF-A0A6S7K5K6-F1
#
_entry.id   AF-A0A6S7K5K6-F1
#
_cell.length_a   1.000
_cell.length_b   1.000
_cell.length_c   1.000
_cell.angle_alpha   90.00
_cell.angle_beta   90.00
_cell.angle_gamma   90.00
#
_symmetry.space_group_name_H-M   'P 1'
#
loop_
_entity.id
_entity.type
_entity.pdbx_description
1 polymer ?
#
loop_
_entity_poly.entity_id
_entity_poly.type
_entity_poly.pdbx_seq_one_letter_code
_entity_poly.pdbx_strand_id
1 'polypeptide(L)'
;MATPSKRLKINTIPQEKVTEIARNASKITIPWESIAPPFFVQWLEMFSRSHSVVKELMFMSVLPAVSSLLGSKSYLRPSEANPYKENLCFFSLCISPPNAGKSQAFKHGCKIPIQYVEKANQTCILLDKFTDAGMRQHLLSNNGLAAIIKDECYDTLKQIITEKQMGTLC
;
A
#
# COMPACT_ATOMS: atom_id res chain seq x y z
N MET A 1 9.34 -11.32 -31.21
CA MET A 1 7.94 -11.82 -31.10
C MET A 1 7.61 -11.93 -29.62
N ALA A 2 6.75 -11.06 -29.09
CA ALA A 2 6.34 -11.10 -27.68
C ALA A 2 5.35 -12.24 -27.47
N THR A 3 5.64 -13.12 -26.52
CA THR A 3 4.73 -14.20 -26.09
C THR A 3 3.42 -13.59 -25.60
N PRO A 4 2.25 -14.11 -26.03
CA PRO A 4 0.98 -13.58 -25.56
C PRO A 4 0.88 -13.79 -24.04
N SER A 5 0.77 -12.67 -23.32
CA SER A 5 0.47 -12.62 -21.89
C SER A 5 -0.67 -13.57 -21.57
N LYS A 6 -0.40 -14.61 -20.76
CA LYS A 6 -1.43 -15.54 -20.27
C LYS A 6 -2.44 -14.72 -19.47
N ARG A 7 -3.60 -14.44 -20.07
CA ARG A 7 -4.73 -13.77 -19.40
C ARG A 7 -5.09 -14.56 -18.13
N LEU A 8 -4.80 -13.99 -16.96
CA LEU A 8 -5.31 -14.48 -15.68
C LEU A 8 -6.85 -14.39 -15.71
N LYS A 9 -7.53 -15.54 -15.77
CA LYS A 9 -8.99 -15.63 -15.64
C LYS A 9 -9.37 -15.19 -14.22
N ILE A 10 -10.08 -14.06 -14.11
CA ILE A 10 -10.69 -13.63 -12.84
C ILE A 10 -11.98 -14.43 -12.71
N ASN A 11 -11.94 -15.50 -11.93
CA ASN A 11 -13.14 -16.25 -11.60
C ASN A 11 -13.94 -15.47 -10.58
N THR A 12 -15.26 -15.36 -10.78
CA THR A 12 -16.16 -14.85 -9.74
C THR A 12 -16.07 -15.77 -8.53
N ILE A 13 -15.55 -15.25 -7.41
CA ILE A 13 -15.37 -16.03 -6.19
C ILE A 13 -16.73 -16.08 -5.48
N PRO A 14 -17.24 -17.28 -5.10
CA PRO A 14 -18.48 -17.39 -4.33
C PRO A 14 -18.41 -16.59 -3.01
N GLN A 15 -19.50 -15.94 -2.62
CA GLN A 15 -19.58 -15.10 -1.43
C GLN A 15 -19.22 -15.87 -0.14
N GLU A 16 -19.56 -17.15 -0.09
CA GLU A 16 -19.20 -18.07 0.99
C GLU A 16 -17.69 -18.20 1.16
N LYS A 17 -16.96 -18.32 0.05
CA LYS A 17 -15.51 -18.42 0.04
C LYS A 17 -14.84 -17.10 0.45
N VAL A 18 -15.42 -15.95 0.06
CA VAL A 18 -14.96 -14.63 0.53
C VAL A 18 -15.11 -14.51 2.05
N THR A 19 -16.26 -14.95 2.57
CA THR A 19 -16.57 -14.92 4.01
C THR A 19 -15.64 -15.86 4.79
N GLU A 20 -15.38 -17.05 4.26
CA GLU A 20 -14.43 -18.00 4.83
C GLU A 20 -13.02 -17.42 4.92
N ILE A 21 -12.52 -16.83 3.82
CA ILE A 21 -11.20 -16.19 3.79
C ILE A 21 -11.13 -15.06 4.83
N ALA A 22 -12.16 -14.21 4.90
CA ALA A 22 -12.21 -13.12 5.88
C ALA A 22 -12.15 -13.64 7.33
N ARG A 23 -12.88 -14.73 7.63
CA ARG A 23 -12.88 -15.37 8.95
C ARG A 23 -11.55 -16.04 9.28
N ASN A 24 -10.87 -16.61 8.29
CA ASN A 24 -9.56 -17.22 8.50
C ASN A 24 -8.50 -16.12 8.69
N ALA A 25 -8.56 -15.04 7.92
CA ALA A 25 -7.68 -13.89 8.06
C ALA A 25 -7.83 -13.20 9.42
N SER A 26 -9.04 -13.10 9.97
CA SER A 26 -9.27 -12.48 11.29
C SER A 26 -8.68 -13.27 12.46
N LYS A 27 -8.32 -14.54 12.27
CA LYS A 27 -7.66 -15.37 13.29
C LYS A 27 -6.13 -15.22 13.29
N ILE A 28 -5.56 -14.66 12.23
CA ILE A 28 -4.12 -14.48 12.11
C ILE A 28 -3.71 -13.33 13.01
N THR A 29 -2.80 -13.61 13.94
CA THR A 29 -2.18 -12.58 14.77
C THR A 29 -0.75 -12.38 14.31
N ILE A 30 -0.34 -11.13 14.14
CA ILE A 30 1.04 -10.80 13.80
C ILE A 30 1.89 -10.95 15.08
N PRO A 31 2.99 -11.73 15.07
CA PRO A 31 3.85 -11.92 16.23
C PRO A 31 4.79 -10.71 16.40
N TRP A 32 4.23 -9.59 16.87
CA TRP A 32 4.88 -8.27 16.92
C TRP A 32 6.23 -8.27 17.64
N GLU A 33 6.35 -9.05 18.70
CA GLU A 33 7.54 -9.18 19.54
C GLU A 33 8.71 -9.84 18.79
N SER A 34 8.41 -10.63 17.76
CA SER A 34 9.43 -11.29 16.93
C SER A 34 9.87 -10.47 15.71
N ILE A 35 9.06 -9.50 15.29
CA ILE A 35 9.28 -8.75 14.04
C ILE A 35 9.71 -7.31 14.28
N ALA A 36 9.49 -6.76 15.48
CA ALA A 36 9.80 -5.38 15.78
C ALA A 36 10.31 -5.19 17.22
N PRO A 37 11.19 -4.21 17.46
CA PRO A 37 11.64 -3.87 18.80
C PRO A 37 10.49 -3.46 19.74
N PRO A 38 10.56 -3.76 21.05
CA PRO A 38 9.49 -3.46 22.01
C PRO A 38 9.06 -1.98 22.03
N PHE A 39 10.01 -1.05 21.91
CA PHE A 39 9.71 0.39 21.90
C PHE A 39 8.85 0.79 20.70
N PHE A 40 9.08 0.16 19.54
CA PHE A 40 8.32 0.45 18.32
C PHE A 40 6.89 -0.08 18.45
N VAL A 41 6.74 -1.31 18.97
CA VAL A 41 5.41 -1.92 19.19
C VAL A 41 4.59 -1.07 20.17
N GLN A 42 5.19 -0.60 21.26
CA GLN A 42 4.53 0.28 22.23
C GLN A 42 4.12 1.62 21.61
N TRP A 43 5.04 2.25 20.87
CA TRP A 43 4.74 3.50 20.15
C TRP A 43 3.59 3.31 19.17
N LEU A 44 3.66 2.27 18.34
CA LEU A 44 2.66 1.97 17.32
C LEU A 44 1.29 1.73 17.96
N GLU A 45 1.24 1.00 19.07
CA GLU A 45 0.01 0.75 19.81
C GLU A 45 -0.60 2.04 20.37
N MET A 46 0.20 2.89 21.03
CA MET A 46 -0.26 4.18 21.55
C MET A 46 -0.75 5.10 20.43
N PHE A 47 0.02 5.22 19.35
CA PHE A 47 -0.30 6.06 18.19
C PHE A 47 -1.57 5.59 17.48
N SER A 48 -1.78 4.28 17.38
CA SER A 48 -2.98 3.72 16.75
C SER A 48 -4.22 3.98 17.61
N ARG A 49 -4.10 3.78 18.93
CA ARG A 49 -5.19 4.06 19.89
C ARG A 49 -5.60 5.52 19.89
N SER A 50 -4.65 6.47 19.81
CA SER A 50 -4.98 7.91 19.76
C SER A 50 -5.76 8.32 18.51
N HIS A 51 -5.74 7.49 17.46
CA HIS A 51 -6.46 7.72 16.21
C HIS A 51 -7.66 6.79 16.04
N SER A 52 -8.05 6.02 17.07
CA SER A 52 -9.15 5.04 17.02
C SER A 52 -8.94 3.99 15.92
N VAL A 53 -7.71 3.51 15.78
CA VAL A 53 -7.27 2.53 14.78
C VAL A 53 -6.58 1.35 15.48
N VAL A 54 -6.68 0.15 14.92
CA VAL A 54 -5.88 -1.01 15.37
C VAL A 54 -4.45 -0.94 14.83
N LYS A 55 -3.47 -1.36 15.62
CA LYS A 55 -2.04 -1.22 15.29
C LYS A 55 -1.64 -1.86 13.96
N GLU A 56 -2.26 -2.99 13.61
CA GLU A 56 -2.07 -3.69 12.35
C GLU A 56 -2.44 -2.79 11.16
N LEU A 57 -3.57 -2.09 11.25
CA LEU A 57 -4.05 -1.20 10.20
C LEU A 57 -3.16 0.03 10.05
N MET A 58 -2.76 0.61 11.19
CA MET A 58 -1.84 1.75 11.21
C MET A 58 -0.48 1.37 10.61
N PHE A 59 0.08 0.23 11.00
CA PHE A 59 1.34 -0.25 10.45
C PHE A 59 1.28 -0.44 8.93
N MET A 60 0.21 -1.06 8.43
CA MET A 60 0.01 -1.23 6.99
C MET A 60 -0.07 0.11 6.24
N SER A 61 -0.57 1.17 6.88
CA SER A 61 -0.57 2.51 6.29
C SER A 61 0.79 3.22 6.35
N VAL A 62 1.63 2.92 7.35
CA VAL A 62 2.97 3.51 7.50
C VAL A 62 3.95 2.95 6.47
N LEU A 63 3.84 1.66 6.13
CA LEU A 63 4.78 0.99 5.21
C LEU A 63 4.92 1.67 3.83
N PRO A 64 3.83 2.01 3.10
CA PRO A 64 3.94 2.74 1.84
C PRO A 64 4.61 4.11 2.00
N ALA A 65 4.31 4.85 3.07
CA ALA A 65 4.96 6.14 3.31
C ALA A 65 6.45 5.99 3.53
N VAL A 66 6.88 5.03 4.36
CA VAL A 66 8.30 4.74 4.55
C VAL A 66 8.95 4.35 3.22
N SER A 67 8.31 3.52 2.41
CA SER A 67 8.80 3.14 1.09
C SER A 67 9.02 4.36 0.19
N SER A 68 8.02 5.23 0.08
CA SER A 68 8.09 6.42 -0.78
C SER A 68 9.13 7.43 -0.29
N LEU A 69 9.35 7.53 1.03
CA LEU A 69 10.29 8.47 1.64
C LEU A 69 11.75 7.97 1.60
N LEU A 70 11.98 6.67 1.77
CA LEU A 70 13.32 6.06 1.64
C LEU A 70 13.81 6.04 0.19
N GLY A 71 12.87 6.11 -0.76
CA GLY A 71 13.10 6.40 -2.16
C GLY A 71 13.86 5.34 -2.96
N SER A 72 14.18 5.69 -4.21
CA SER A 72 14.75 4.79 -5.24
C SER A 72 16.20 4.36 -4.99
N LYS A 73 16.83 4.86 -3.91
CA LYS A 73 18.18 4.49 -3.50
C LYS A 73 18.20 3.43 -2.40
N SER A 74 17.04 3.05 -1.89
CA SER A 74 16.88 2.01 -0.88
C SER A 74 16.53 0.68 -1.54
N TYR A 75 17.19 -0.38 -1.09
CA TYR A 75 17.03 -1.72 -1.64
C TYR A 75 16.67 -2.72 -0.55
N LEU A 76 15.72 -3.60 -0.85
CA LEU A 76 15.43 -4.77 -0.04
C LEU A 76 16.43 -5.88 -0.37
N ARG A 77 16.99 -6.49 0.67
CA ARG A 77 17.71 -7.77 0.58
C ARG A 77 16.90 -8.82 1.34
N PRO A 78 16.24 -9.76 0.65
CA PRO A 78 15.39 -10.76 1.30
C PRO A 78 16.15 -11.72 2.23
N SER A 79 17.45 -11.88 2.00
CA SER A 79 18.33 -12.73 2.80
C SER A 79 19.76 -12.19 2.76
N GLU A 80 20.48 -12.28 3.87
CA GLU A 80 21.90 -11.91 3.94
C GLU A 80 22.76 -12.74 2.99
N ALA A 81 22.35 -13.98 2.71
CA ALA A 81 23.06 -14.90 1.83
C ALA A 81 22.78 -14.66 0.33
N ASN A 82 21.78 -13.84 -0.02
CA ASN A 82 21.40 -13.59 -1.40
C ASN A 82 21.85 -12.18 -1.85
N PRO A 83 22.68 -12.05 -2.90
CA PRO A 83 23.11 -10.74 -3.41
C PRO A 83 21.99 -9.97 -4.12
N TYR A 84 20.82 -10.60 -4.36
CA TYR A 84 19.67 -9.98 -4.99
C TYR A 84 19.16 -8.75 -4.21
N LYS A 85 18.90 -7.68 -4.96
CA LYS A 85 18.40 -6.41 -4.46
C LYS A 85 17.17 -6.02 -5.25
N GLU A 86 16.08 -5.74 -4.56
CA GLU A 86 14.88 -5.14 -5.15
C GLU A 86 14.77 -3.68 -4.75
N ASN A 87 14.29 -2.84 -5.67
CA ASN A 87 13.91 -1.47 -5.32
C ASN A 87 12.79 -1.52 -4.28
N LEU A 88 12.92 -0.70 -3.25
CA LEU A 88 11.90 -0.59 -2.21
C LEU A 88 10.62 0.02 -2.78
N CYS A 89 9.63 -0.81 -3.06
CA CYS A 89 8.30 -0.39 -3.50
C CYS A 89 7.23 -1.21 -2.76
N PHE A 90 6.80 -0.71 -1.60
CA PHE A 90 5.71 -1.32 -0.87
C PHE A 90 4.36 -0.82 -1.37
N PHE A 91 3.49 -1.77 -1.70
CA PHE A 91 2.08 -1.52 -1.88
C PHE A 91 1.30 -2.22 -0.78
N SER A 92 0.27 -1.56 -0.27
CA SER A 92 -0.64 -2.12 0.73
C SER A 92 -2.07 -1.97 0.25
N LEU A 93 -2.84 -3.05 0.26
CA LEU A 93 -4.28 -3.01 0.11
C LEU A 93 -4.92 -3.41 1.44
N CYS A 94 -5.64 -2.48 2.07
CA CYS A 94 -6.39 -2.80 3.28
C CYS A 94 -7.85 -3.10 2.95
N ILE A 95 -8.30 -4.28 3.38
CA ILE A 95 -9.70 -4.69 3.34
C ILE A 95 -10.16 -4.92 4.78
N SER A 96 -11.11 -4.11 5.24
CA SER A 96 -11.70 -4.27 6.57
C SER A 96 -13.15 -3.76 6.58
N PRO A 97 -13.97 -4.17 7.57
CA PRO A 97 -15.35 -3.70 7.69
C PRO A 97 -15.47 -2.17 7.73
N PRO A 98 -16.65 -1.60 7.43
CA PRO A 98 -16.93 -0.19 7.67
C PRO A 98 -16.57 0.21 9.11
N ASN A 99 -16.16 1.46 9.31
CA ASN A 99 -15.78 2.02 10.62
C ASN A 99 -14.56 1.38 11.32
N ALA A 100 -13.82 0.48 10.68
CA ALA A 100 -12.58 -0.09 11.23
C ALA A 100 -11.39 0.89 11.30
N GLY A 101 -11.60 2.19 10.99
CA GLY A 101 -10.55 3.21 11.06
C GLY A 101 -9.62 3.29 9.84
N LYS A 102 -9.98 2.70 8.68
CA LYS A 102 -9.17 2.73 7.44
C LYS A 102 -8.70 4.13 7.05
N SER A 103 -9.65 5.06 6.88
CA SER A 103 -9.35 6.42 6.46
C SER A 103 -8.50 7.16 7.50
N GLN A 104 -8.67 6.88 8.80
CA GLN A 104 -7.82 7.44 9.86
C GLN A 104 -6.39 6.91 9.79
N ALA A 105 -6.23 5.59 9.59
CA ALA A 105 -4.93 4.97 9.40
C ALA A 105 -4.21 5.58 8.19
N PHE A 106 -4.85 5.63 7.04
CA PHE A 106 -4.27 6.21 5.82
C PHE A 106 -3.93 7.69 6.00
N LYS A 107 -4.80 8.47 6.64
CA LYS A 107 -4.56 9.90 6.89
C LYS A 107 -3.32 10.11 7.78
N HIS A 108 -3.24 9.40 8.91
CA HIS A 108 -2.24 9.66 9.93
C HIS A 108 -0.94 8.88 9.75
N GLY A 109 -1.01 7.65 9.22
CA GLY A 109 0.16 6.81 8.95
C GLY A 109 0.81 7.08 7.60
N CYS A 110 0.09 7.64 6.63
CA CYS A 110 0.62 7.85 5.28
C CYS A 110 0.55 9.30 4.80
N LYS A 111 -0.66 9.86 4.65
CA LYS A 111 -0.88 11.15 3.98
C LYS A 111 -0.23 12.32 4.72
N ILE A 112 -0.52 12.49 6.01
CA ILE A 112 0.03 13.60 6.81
C ILE A 112 1.57 13.55 6.88
N PRO A 113 2.20 12.39 7.19
CA PRO A 113 3.66 12.29 7.19
C PRO A 113 4.30 12.69 5.86
N ILE A 114 3.76 12.21 4.73
CA ILE A 114 4.29 12.57 3.41
C ILE A 114 4.14 14.07 3.16
N GLN A 115 2.95 14.64 3.42
CA GLN A 115 2.69 16.07 3.25
C GLN A 115 3.62 16.95 4.09
N TYR A 116 3.97 16.49 5.31
CA TYR A 116 4.92 17.20 6.15
C TYR A 116 6.32 17.22 5.53
N VAL A 117 6.78 16.09 4.99
CA VAL A 117 8.07 15.99 4.30
C VAL A 117 8.07 16.82 3.01
N GLU A 118 6.99 16.76 2.23
CA GLU A 118 6.82 17.57 1.02
C GLU A 118 6.94 19.05 1.30
N LYS A 119 6.26 19.53 2.35
CA LYS A 119 6.32 20.93 2.77
C LYS A 119 7.73 21.34 3.21
N ALA A 120 8.43 20.46 3.95
CA ALA A 120 9.77 20.74 4.46
C ALA A 120 10.82 20.78 3.35
N ASN A 121 10.71 19.89 2.36
CA ASN A 121 11.73 19.71 1.31
C ASN A 121 11.33 20.30 -0.05
N GLN A 122 10.17 20.94 -0.15
CA GLN A 122 9.60 21.46 -1.41
C GLN A 122 9.51 20.38 -2.51
N THR A 123 9.19 19.15 -2.12
CA THR A 123 9.02 18.01 -3.03
C THR A 123 7.54 17.74 -3.30
N CYS A 124 7.25 17.03 -4.39
CA CYS A 124 5.92 16.54 -4.72
C CYS A 124 6.02 15.03 -4.95
N ILE A 125 5.56 14.23 -3.99
CA ILE A 125 5.62 12.77 -3.96
C ILE A 125 4.19 12.20 -3.92
N LEU A 126 3.26 12.85 -3.22
CA LEU A 126 1.88 12.39 -3.07
C LEU A 126 1.08 12.61 -4.35
N LEU A 127 0.49 11.53 -4.85
CA LEU A 127 -0.38 11.51 -6.02
C LEU A 127 -1.81 11.13 -5.61
N ASP A 128 -2.69 12.13 -5.48
CA ASP A 128 -4.12 11.93 -5.17
C ASP A 128 -4.95 11.70 -6.46
N LYS A 129 -4.65 12.41 -7.56
CA LYS A 129 -5.32 12.28 -8.87
C LYS A 129 -4.31 12.46 -10.00
N PHE A 130 -4.29 11.54 -10.96
CA PHE A 130 -3.36 11.57 -12.08
C PHE A 130 -3.99 10.96 -13.35
N THR A 131 -3.57 11.47 -14.50
CA THR A 131 -3.69 10.78 -15.79
C THR A 131 -2.42 9.95 -16.02
N ASP A 132 -2.41 9.00 -16.94
CA ASP A 132 -1.21 8.23 -17.27
C ASP A 132 -0.04 9.13 -17.71
N ALA A 133 -0.33 10.14 -18.52
CA ALA A 133 0.65 11.15 -18.93
C ALA A 133 1.15 11.96 -17.73
N GLY A 134 0.25 12.36 -16.82
CA GLY A 134 0.60 13.07 -15.60
C GLY A 134 1.46 12.24 -14.65
N MET A 135 1.16 10.95 -14.48
CA MET A 135 1.97 10.04 -13.67
C MET A 135 3.37 9.89 -14.26
N ARG A 136 3.48 9.64 -15.57
CA ARG A 136 4.79 9.51 -16.23
C ARG A 136 5.62 10.77 -16.07
N GLN A 137 5.03 11.94 -16.31
CA GLN A 137 5.73 13.21 -16.15
C GLN A 137 6.18 13.44 -14.70
N HIS A 138 5.33 13.08 -13.73
CA HIS A 138 5.67 13.17 -12.32
C HIS A 138 6.84 12.27 -11.95
N LEU A 139 6.82 11.00 -12.38
CA LEU A 139 7.91 10.05 -12.10
C LEU A 139 9.23 10.52 -12.73
N LEU A 140 9.20 11.07 -13.94
CA LEU A 140 10.39 11.65 -14.58
C LEU A 140 10.93 12.86 -13.79
N SER A 141 10.02 13.71 -13.29
CA SER A 141 10.38 14.94 -12.57
C SER A 141 10.86 14.68 -11.13
N ASN A 142 10.46 13.55 -10.53
CA ASN A 142 10.72 13.23 -9.13
C ASN A 142 11.61 11.99 -8.96
N ASN A 143 12.51 11.68 -9.91
CA ASN A 143 13.46 10.56 -9.82
C ASN A 143 12.80 9.18 -9.55
N GLY A 144 11.62 8.97 -10.13
CA GLY A 144 10.82 7.76 -9.97
C GLY A 144 10.10 7.65 -8.62
N LEU A 145 10.10 8.70 -7.80
CA LEU A 145 9.38 8.72 -6.53
C LEU A 145 7.92 9.09 -6.74
N ALA A 146 7.04 8.30 -6.16
CA ALA A 146 5.63 8.60 -6.04
C ALA A 146 5.03 7.83 -4.85
N ALA A 147 4.02 8.42 -4.23
CA ALA A 147 3.14 7.79 -3.26
C ALA A 147 1.71 7.90 -3.78
N ILE A 148 1.15 6.79 -4.25
CA ILE A 148 -0.22 6.75 -4.73
C ILE A 148 -1.11 6.33 -3.57
N ILE A 149 -2.00 7.23 -3.14
CA ILE A 149 -2.95 6.96 -2.08
C ILE A 149 -4.36 7.11 -2.66
N LYS A 150 -5.12 6.03 -2.61
CA LYS A 150 -6.54 6.05 -2.94
C LYS A 150 -7.33 5.58 -1.72
N ASP A 151 -8.15 6.46 -1.17
CA ASP A 151 -9.22 6.03 -0.28
C ASP A 151 -10.34 5.41 -1.14
N GLU A 152 -11.01 4.40 -0.61
CA GLU A 152 -12.09 3.68 -1.30
C GLU A 152 -11.71 3.15 -2.69
N CYS A 153 -10.77 2.20 -2.74
CA CYS A 153 -10.30 1.58 -3.99
C CYS A 153 -11.36 0.74 -4.74
N TYR A 154 -12.58 0.56 -4.22
CA TYR A 154 -13.58 -0.33 -4.84
C TYR A 154 -13.87 0.04 -6.29
N ASP A 155 -14.15 1.32 -6.56
CA ASP A 155 -14.45 1.79 -7.92
C ASP A 155 -13.23 1.69 -8.84
N THR A 156 -12.03 1.97 -8.32
CA THR A 156 -10.78 1.80 -9.07
C THR A 156 -10.56 0.33 -9.43
N LEU A 157 -10.75 -0.58 -8.49
CA LEU A 157 -10.61 -2.03 -8.73
C LEU A 157 -11.67 -2.52 -9.71
N LYS A 158 -12.90 -2.04 -9.60
CA LYS A 158 -13.99 -2.35 -10.53
C LYS A 158 -13.66 -1.88 -11.95
N GLN A 159 -13.17 -0.65 -12.09
CA GLN A 159 -12.73 -0.11 -13.37
C GLN A 159 -11.61 -0.94 -13.99
N ILE A 160 -10.58 -1.30 -13.21
CA ILE A 160 -9.48 -2.17 -13.69
C ILE A 160 -10.01 -3.52 -14.18
N ILE A 161 -10.96 -4.11 -13.46
CA ILE A 161 -11.60 -5.37 -13.87
C ILE A 161 -12.36 -5.18 -15.19
N THR A 162 -13.13 -4.10 -15.32
CA THR A 162 -13.90 -3.79 -16.53
C THR A 162 -13.00 -3.56 -17.74
N GLU A 163 -11.97 -2.71 -17.62
CA GLU A 163 -11.01 -2.44 -18.70
C GLU A 163 -10.25 -3.70 -19.13
N LYS A 164 -9.89 -4.57 -18.17
CA LYS A 164 -9.27 -5.87 -18.48
C LYS A 164 -10.23 -6.81 -19.22
N GLN A 165 -11.51 -6.84 -18.84
CA GLN A 165 -12.52 -7.64 -19.55
C GLN A 165 -12.76 -7.12 -20.98
N MET A 166 -12.70 -5.81 -21.17
CA MET A 166 -12.81 -5.15 -22.48
C MET A 166 -11.52 -5.26 -23.31
N GLY A 167 -10.41 -5.74 -22.74
CA GLY A 167 -9.13 -5.87 -23.42
C GLY A 167 -8.41 -4.54 -23.67
N THR A 168 -8.77 -3.49 -22.93
CA THR A 168 -8.14 -2.17 -23.01
C THR A 168 -6.98 -2.00 -22.04
N LEU A 169 -6.89 -2.87 -21.02
CA LEU A 169 -5.71 -2.99 -20.15
C LEU A 169 -4.74 -4.00 -20.78
N CYS A 170 -3.56 -3.51 -21.20
CA CYS A 170 -2.47 -4.32 -21.77
C CYS A 170 -1.85 -5.29 -20.74
#